data_AF-A0A2S7KKL1-F1
#
_entry.id   AF-A0A2S7KKL1-F1
#
_cell.length_a   1.000
_cell.length_b   1.000
_cell.length_c   1.000
_cell.angle_alpha   90.00
_cell.angle_beta   90.00
_cell.angle_gamma   90.00
#
_symmetry.space_group_name_H-M   'P 1'
#
loop_
_entity.id
_entity.type
_entity.pdbx_description
1 polymer ?
#
loop_
_entity_poly.entity_id
_entity_poly.type
_entity_poly.pdbx_seq_one_letter_code
_entity_poly.pdbx_strand_id
1 'polypeptide(L)'
;MTINRLNIINNFSLNYDKILEVLAIITEKEQFLRQNRKPKLKDIELIAMNLTAEYMGIDSECQLDLFESKQIKLEVSMCKNQQNYKKQTYIFRRKRKRIETLFYQLCDQFEIRNNYAKTFEGFKTRILSKLTALTIIQYINKFGFNRNINNLKVNIV
;
A
#
# COMPACT_ATOMS: atom_id res chain seq x y z
N MET A 1 -21.13 2.51 -25.35
CA MET A 1 -20.07 2.12 -24.39
C MET A 1 -18.88 3.10 -24.37
N THR A 2 -18.55 3.79 -25.46
CA THR A 2 -17.40 4.71 -25.55
C THR A 2 -17.55 6.03 -24.76
N ILE A 3 -18.75 6.64 -24.73
CA ILE A 3 -18.98 7.93 -24.08
C ILE A 3 -18.87 7.85 -22.55
N ASN A 4 -19.44 6.81 -21.92
CA ASN A 4 -19.33 6.62 -20.47
C ASN A 4 -17.88 6.34 -20.05
N ARG A 5 -17.11 5.60 -20.86
CA ARG A 5 -15.67 5.39 -20.63
C ARG A 5 -14.88 6.68 -20.71
N LEU A 6 -15.09 7.50 -21.75
CA LEU A 6 -14.44 8.82 -21.88
C LEU A 6 -14.76 9.76 -20.70
N ASN A 7 -16.00 9.76 -20.21
CA ASN A 7 -16.38 10.55 -19.04
C ASN A 7 -15.71 10.06 -17.76
N ILE A 8 -15.58 8.74 -17.57
CA ILE A 8 -14.84 8.14 -16.45
C ILE A 8 -13.35 8.48 -16.53
N ILE A 9 -12.75 8.39 -17.72
CA ILE A 9 -11.33 8.70 -17.98
C ILE A 9 -11.03 10.17 -17.67
N ASN A 10 -11.87 11.09 -18.15
CA ASN A 10 -11.70 12.52 -17.88
C ASN A 10 -11.80 12.81 -16.38
N ASN A 11 -12.71 12.13 -15.66
CA ASN A 11 -12.86 12.29 -14.22
C ASN A 11 -11.66 11.70 -13.45
N PHE A 12 -11.13 10.56 -13.89
CA PHE A 12 -9.95 9.94 -13.28
C PHE A 12 -8.71 10.83 -13.39
N SER A 13 -8.39 11.32 -14.59
CA SER A 13 -7.23 12.19 -14.78
C SER A 13 -7.34 13.45 -13.92
N LEU A 14 -8.51 14.08 -13.88
CA LEU A 14 -8.74 15.29 -13.08
C LEU A 14 -8.58 15.01 -11.57
N ASN A 15 -9.08 13.88 -11.08
CA ASN A 15 -8.93 13.52 -9.67
C ASN A 15 -7.49 13.14 -9.33
N TYR A 16 -6.81 12.43 -10.24
CA TYR A 16 -5.40 12.11 -10.13
C TYR A 16 -4.54 13.37 -10.02
N ASP A 17 -4.74 14.34 -10.92
CA ASP A 17 -3.96 15.57 -10.95
C ASP A 17 -4.16 16.39 -9.66
N LYS A 18 -5.40 16.48 -9.17
CA LYS A 18 -5.71 17.15 -7.88
C LYS A 18 -5.05 16.45 -6.69
N ILE A 19 -5.10 15.12 -6.65
CA ILE A 19 -4.47 14.35 -5.56
C ILE A 19 -2.95 14.52 -5.61
N LEU A 20 -2.36 14.49 -6.81
CA LEU A 20 -0.93 14.67 -7.01
C LEU A 20 -0.46 16.06 -6.57
N GLU A 21 -1.23 17.11 -6.89
CA GLU A 21 -0.96 18.49 -6.45
C GLU A 21 -0.95 18.59 -4.92
N VAL A 22 -1.97 18.04 -4.26
CA VAL A 22 -2.04 18.03 -2.79
C VAL A 22 -0.87 17.26 -2.17
N LEU A 23 -0.51 16.10 -2.74
CA LEU A 23 0.63 15.33 -2.26
C LEU A 23 1.93 16.12 -2.41
N ALA A 24 2.14 16.81 -3.53
CA ALA A 24 3.33 17.61 -3.78
C ALA A 24 3.51 18.75 -2.76
N ILE A 25 2.40 19.34 -2.27
CA ILE A 25 2.44 20.35 -1.20
C ILE A 25 2.85 19.73 0.14
N ILE A 26 2.42 18.51 0.43
CA ILE A 26 2.62 17.85 1.72
C ILE A 26 3.98 17.15 1.81
N THR A 27 4.51 16.65 0.70
CA THR A 27 5.73 15.83 0.68
C THR A 27 6.94 16.63 0.22
N GLU A 28 8.00 16.61 1.01
CA GLU A 28 9.29 17.23 0.65
C GLU A 28 10.04 16.47 -0.47
N LYS A 29 9.66 15.21 -0.74
CA LYS A 29 10.34 14.33 -1.70
C LYS A 29 9.35 13.56 -2.54
N GLU A 30 9.62 13.51 -3.84
CA GLU A 30 8.81 12.76 -4.82
C GLU A 30 9.23 11.29 -4.97
N GLN A 31 10.44 10.95 -4.51
CA GLN A 31 11.02 9.60 -4.58
C GLN A 31 11.59 9.21 -3.22
N PHE A 32 11.00 8.20 -2.60
CA PHE A 32 11.29 7.73 -1.25
C PHE A 32 12.32 6.60 -1.24
N LEU A 33 12.37 5.78 -2.30
CA LEU A 33 13.27 4.63 -2.38
C LEU A 33 14.43 4.88 -3.35
N ARG A 34 15.65 4.53 -2.92
CA ARG A 34 16.80 4.37 -3.83
C ARG A 34 16.62 3.08 -4.63
N GLN A 35 16.29 3.21 -5.91
CA GLN A 35 16.12 2.08 -6.83
C GLN A 35 17.26 2.04 -7.85
N ASN A 36 17.83 0.86 -8.09
CA ASN A 36 18.89 0.67 -9.10
C ASN A 36 18.38 0.84 -10.54
N ARG A 37 17.08 0.59 -10.78
CA ARG A 37 16.42 0.80 -12.07
C ARG A 37 15.56 2.05 -11.98
N LYS A 38 15.58 2.89 -13.01
CA LYS A 38 14.69 4.06 -13.09
C LYS A 38 13.26 3.58 -13.38
N PRO A 39 12.29 3.79 -12.47
CA PRO A 39 10.90 3.40 -12.70
C PRO A 39 10.24 4.34 -13.71
N LYS A 40 9.14 3.89 -14.33
CA LYS A 40 8.33 4.71 -15.26
C LYS A 40 7.53 5.82 -14.57
N LEU A 41 7.20 5.62 -13.30
CA LEU A 41 6.48 6.57 -12.44
C LEU A 41 7.31 6.83 -11.18
N LYS A 42 7.27 8.07 -10.70
CA LYS A 42 7.81 8.46 -9.39
C LYS A 42 6.96 7.85 -8.28
N ASP A 43 7.52 7.75 -7.07
CA ASP A 43 6.82 7.14 -5.94
C ASP A 43 5.54 7.95 -5.58
N ILE A 44 5.61 9.28 -5.65
CA ILE A 44 4.45 10.16 -5.41
C ILE A 44 3.34 9.96 -6.45
N GLU A 45 3.69 9.79 -7.72
CA GLU A 45 2.74 9.55 -8.82
C GLU A 45 2.03 8.20 -8.64
N LEU A 46 2.78 7.18 -8.20
CA LEU A 46 2.22 5.86 -7.90
C LEU A 46 1.25 5.91 -6.71
N ILE A 47 1.59 6.68 -5.67
CA ILE A 47 0.71 6.88 -4.51
C ILE A 47 -0.56 7.62 -4.92
N ALA A 48 -0.43 8.72 -5.69
CA ALA A 48 -1.56 9.48 -6.20
C ALA A 48 -2.53 8.60 -7.00
N MET A 49 -1.98 7.76 -7.88
CA MET A 49 -2.77 6.83 -8.68
C MET A 49 -3.53 5.81 -7.82
N ASN A 50 -2.87 5.20 -6.82
CA ASN A 50 -3.54 4.27 -5.92
C ASN A 50 -4.66 4.94 -5.11
N LEU A 51 -4.43 6.16 -4.60
CA LEU A 51 -5.44 6.91 -3.87
C LEU A 51 -6.64 7.27 -4.76
N THR A 52 -6.37 7.64 -6.02
CA THR A 52 -7.42 7.97 -7.00
C THR A 52 -8.27 6.74 -7.32
N ALA A 53 -7.63 5.58 -7.53
CA ALA A 53 -8.33 4.32 -7.79
C ALA A 53 -9.22 3.91 -6.61
N GLU A 54 -8.70 3.99 -5.39
CA GLU A 54 -9.48 3.69 -4.18
C GLU A 54 -10.65 4.66 -3.99
N TYR A 55 -10.40 5.97 -4.19
CA TYR A 55 -11.43 7.01 -4.08
C TYR A 55 -12.57 6.81 -5.09
N MET A 56 -12.25 6.42 -6.32
CA MET A 56 -13.24 6.18 -7.36
C MET A 56 -13.84 4.77 -7.33
N GLY A 57 -13.38 3.90 -6.42
CA GLY A 57 -13.83 2.51 -6.32
C GLY A 57 -13.50 1.67 -7.55
N ILE A 58 -12.44 2.03 -8.29
CA ILE A 58 -12.06 1.40 -9.55
C ILE A 58 -11.09 0.26 -9.26
N ASP A 59 -11.58 -0.98 -9.39
CA ASP A 59 -10.76 -2.19 -9.40
C ASP A 59 -10.75 -2.83 -10.80
N SER A 60 -9.66 -3.49 -11.18
CA SER A 60 -9.37 -4.15 -12.47
C SER A 60 -9.50 -3.31 -13.76
N GLU A 61 -10.42 -2.35 -13.87
CA GLU A 61 -10.57 -1.45 -15.02
C GLU A 61 -9.37 -0.51 -15.17
N CYS A 62 -8.81 -0.02 -14.04
CA CYS A 62 -7.55 0.74 -14.02
C CYS A 62 -6.36 -0.02 -14.62
N GLN A 63 -6.38 -1.36 -14.64
CA GLN A 63 -5.28 -2.14 -15.22
C GLN A 63 -5.21 -1.98 -16.74
N LEU A 64 -6.35 -1.83 -17.42
CA LEU A 64 -6.39 -1.58 -18.86
C LEU A 64 -5.88 -0.17 -19.15
N ASP A 65 -6.35 0.81 -18.40
CA ASP A 65 -5.96 2.22 -18.57
C ASP A 65 -4.46 2.43 -18.29
N LEU A 66 -3.91 1.77 -17.27
CA LEU A 66 -2.48 1.75 -16.97
C LEU A 66 -1.63 1.14 -18.08
N PHE A 67 -2.17 0.09 -18.72
CA PHE A 67 -1.50 -0.57 -19.83
C PHE A 67 -1.54 0.29 -21.10
N GLU A 68 -2.68 0.91 -21.41
CA GLU A 68 -2.83 1.77 -22.59
C GLU A 68 -2.03 3.07 -22.46
N SER A 69 -2.13 3.77 -21.32
CA SER A 69 -1.50 5.08 -21.14
C SER A 69 0.00 5.03 -20.79
N LYS A 70 0.42 4.06 -19.98
CA LYS A 70 1.78 3.99 -19.43
C LYS A 70 2.50 2.67 -19.74
N GLN A 71 1.83 1.72 -20.43
CA GLN A 71 2.32 0.36 -20.65
C GLN A 71 2.77 -0.30 -19.33
N ILE A 72 1.93 -0.15 -18.30
CA ILE A 72 2.13 -0.74 -16.98
C ILE A 72 1.14 -1.88 -16.82
N LYS A 73 1.65 -3.08 -16.54
CA LYS A 73 0.83 -4.23 -16.20
C LYS A 73 0.99 -4.48 -14.70
N LEU A 74 -0.09 -4.26 -13.94
CA LEU A 74 -0.13 -4.63 -12.53
C LEU A 74 -0.29 -6.15 -12.42
N GLU A 75 0.69 -6.81 -11.78
CA GLU A 75 0.59 -8.22 -11.44
C GLU A 75 0.55 -8.36 -9.93
N VAL A 76 -0.65 -8.60 -9.39
CA VAL A 76 -0.83 -8.87 -7.96
C VAL A 76 -0.68 -10.36 -7.71
N SER A 77 0.07 -10.70 -6.66
CA SER A 77 0.22 -12.09 -6.26
C SER A 77 -1.08 -12.63 -5.69
N MET A 78 -1.61 -13.74 -6.22
CA MET A 78 -2.91 -14.28 -5.87
C MET A 78 -2.89 -14.98 -4.50
N CYS A 79 -4.00 -14.88 -3.79
CA CYS A 79 -4.28 -15.67 -2.59
C CYS A 79 -4.77 -17.07 -2.99
N LYS A 80 -4.42 -18.09 -2.20
CA LYS A 80 -4.77 -19.48 -2.51
C LYS A 80 -6.27 -19.77 -2.56
N ASN A 81 -7.06 -18.98 -1.83
CA ASN A 81 -8.51 -19.07 -1.74
C ASN A 81 -9.24 -18.28 -2.84
N GLN A 82 -8.52 -17.55 -3.70
CA GLN A 82 -9.14 -16.86 -4.83
C GLN A 82 -9.55 -17.86 -5.91
N GLN A 83 -10.67 -17.56 -6.56
CA GLN A 83 -11.12 -18.29 -7.75
C GLN A 83 -10.04 -18.21 -8.85
N ASN A 84 -9.89 -19.30 -9.62
CA ASN A 84 -8.88 -19.40 -10.69
C ASN A 84 -7.42 -19.22 -10.24
N TYR A 85 -7.09 -19.60 -9.00
CA TYR A 85 -5.73 -19.51 -8.47
C TYR A 85 -4.70 -20.20 -9.38
N LYS A 86 -3.72 -19.42 -9.84
CA LYS A 86 -2.53 -19.92 -10.53
C LYS A 86 -1.33 -19.86 -9.60
N LYS A 87 -0.58 -20.95 -9.52
CA LYS A 87 0.61 -21.05 -8.67
C LYS A 87 1.71 -20.11 -9.18
N GLN A 88 2.05 -19.12 -8.38
CA GLN A 88 3.11 -18.15 -8.67
C GLN A 88 4.47 -18.61 -8.12
N THR A 89 5.56 -17.95 -8.55
CA THR A 89 6.91 -18.24 -8.07
C THR A 89 7.01 -18.08 -6.55
N TYR A 90 7.91 -18.84 -5.94
CA TYR A 90 8.06 -18.86 -4.48
C TYR A 90 8.37 -17.48 -3.89
N ILE A 91 9.19 -16.68 -4.60
CA ILE A 91 9.62 -15.35 -4.15
C ILE A 91 8.40 -14.42 -3.96
N PHE A 92 7.52 -14.34 -4.97
CA PHE A 92 6.32 -13.51 -4.91
C PHE A 92 5.35 -13.98 -3.83
N ARG A 93 5.10 -15.29 -3.74
CA ARG A 93 4.24 -15.86 -2.70
C ARG A 93 4.75 -15.57 -1.28
N ARG A 94 6.06 -15.66 -1.06
CA ARG A 94 6.69 -15.38 0.24
C ARG A 94 6.58 -13.90 0.61
N LYS A 95 6.83 -12.99 -0.33
CA LYS A 95 6.71 -11.54 -0.12
C LYS A 95 5.26 -11.14 0.17
N ARG A 96 4.30 -11.63 -0.64
CA ARG A 96 2.86 -11.40 -0.43
C ARG A 96 2.39 -11.89 0.94
N LYS A 97 2.70 -13.14 1.31
CA LYS A 97 2.39 -13.71 2.65
C LYS A 97 2.89 -12.81 3.79
N ARG A 98 4.12 -12.27 3.67
CA ARG A 98 4.70 -11.39 4.67
C ARG A 98 3.94 -10.06 4.77
N ILE A 99 3.62 -9.46 3.64
CA ILE A 99 2.84 -8.21 3.56
C ILE A 99 1.46 -8.43 4.22
N GLU A 100 0.75 -9.49 3.81
CA GLU A 100 -0.56 -9.85 4.38
C GLU A 100 -0.50 -10.06 5.89
N THR A 101 0.48 -10.82 6.38
CA THR A 101 0.63 -11.08 7.82
C THR A 101 0.88 -9.78 8.58
N LEU A 102 1.73 -8.90 8.05
CA LEU A 102 2.03 -7.61 8.67
C LEU A 102 0.81 -6.68 8.68
N PHE A 103 0.04 -6.62 7.59
CA PHE A 103 -1.18 -5.82 7.53
C PHE A 103 -2.27 -6.35 8.45
N TYR A 104 -2.46 -7.68 8.51
CA TYR A 104 -3.37 -8.30 9.47
C TYR A 104 -2.98 -7.91 10.90
N GLN A 105 -1.68 -7.97 11.20
CA GLN A 105 -1.14 -7.60 12.50
C GLN A 105 -1.40 -6.13 12.87
N LEU A 106 -1.18 -5.21 11.93
CA LEU A 106 -1.47 -3.80 12.16
C LEU A 106 -2.96 -3.51 12.33
N CYS A 107 -3.82 -4.22 11.59
CA CYS A 107 -5.26 -4.00 11.65
C CYS A 107 -5.88 -4.58 12.92
N ASP A 108 -5.54 -5.81 13.29
CA ASP A 108 -6.15 -6.53 14.41
C ASP A 108 -5.49 -6.17 15.75
N GLN A 109 -4.16 -6.16 15.84
CA GLN A 109 -3.45 -5.97 17.12
C GLN A 109 -3.22 -4.50 17.47
N PHE A 110 -2.97 -3.64 16.47
CA PHE A 110 -2.70 -2.21 16.69
C PHE A 110 -3.88 -1.32 16.31
N GLU A 111 -4.99 -1.91 15.84
CA GLU A 111 -6.19 -1.21 15.39
C GLU A 111 -5.86 -0.03 14.47
N ILE A 112 -4.94 -0.19 13.52
CA ILE A 112 -4.42 0.96 12.74
C ILE A 112 -5.51 1.71 11.98
N ARG A 113 -6.63 1.04 11.68
CA ARG A 113 -7.82 1.61 11.02
C ARG A 113 -8.56 2.62 11.89
N ASN A 114 -8.52 2.46 13.21
CA ASN A 114 -9.18 3.36 14.15
C ASN A 114 -8.24 4.54 14.45
N ASN A 115 -8.56 5.72 13.91
CA ASN A 115 -7.85 6.96 14.20
C ASN A 115 -8.81 8.11 14.50
N TYR A 116 -8.88 8.51 15.77
CA TYR A 116 -9.72 9.61 16.25
C TYR A 116 -8.97 10.96 16.37
N ALA A 117 -7.86 11.15 15.64
CA ALA A 117 -7.11 12.40 15.69
C ALA A 117 -7.89 13.50 14.98
N LYS A 118 -7.99 14.68 15.60
CA LYS A 118 -8.66 15.86 15.03
C LYS A 118 -7.72 16.74 14.19
N THR A 119 -6.41 16.50 14.29
CA THR A 119 -5.37 17.24 13.57
C THR A 119 -4.50 16.28 12.75
N PHE A 120 -3.95 16.77 11.64
CA PHE A 120 -3.06 15.99 10.78
C PHE A 120 -1.79 15.54 11.50
N GLU A 121 -1.22 16.41 12.34
CA GLU A 121 -0.07 16.07 13.18
C GLU A 121 -0.39 14.94 14.15
N GLY A 122 -1.54 15.00 14.85
CA GLY A 122 -1.99 13.92 15.72
C GLY A 122 -2.22 12.61 14.96
N PHE A 123 -2.73 12.69 13.72
CA PHE A 123 -2.86 11.53 12.84
C PHE A 123 -1.49 10.89 12.56
N LYS A 124 -0.48 11.68 12.13
CA LYS A 124 0.89 11.19 11.86
C LYS A 124 1.49 10.52 13.08
N THR A 125 1.45 11.19 14.23
CA THR A 125 2.04 10.69 15.48
C THR A 125 1.44 9.36 15.90
N ARG A 126 0.12 9.18 15.76
CA ARG A 126 -0.55 7.92 16.10
C ARG A 126 -0.18 6.78 15.15
N ILE A 127 -0.16 7.04 13.84
CA ILE A 127 0.27 6.02 12.86
C ILE A 127 1.72 5.64 13.11
N LEU A 128 2.60 6.63 13.32
CA LEU A 128 4.00 6.40 13.63
C LEU A 128 4.17 5.57 14.91
N SER A 129 3.48 5.93 16.00
CA SER A 129 3.53 5.21 17.27
C SER A 129 3.11 3.74 17.15
N LYS A 130 2.10 3.43 16.34
CA LYS A 130 1.65 2.05 16.08
C LYS A 130 2.71 1.26 15.30
N LEU A 131 3.31 1.87 14.28
CA LEU A 131 4.39 1.26 13.50
C LEU A 131 5.66 1.06 14.34
N THR A 132 6.03 2.03 15.18
CA THR A 132 7.20 1.92 16.07
C THR A 132 6.98 0.82 17.12
N ALA A 133 5.78 0.72 17.70
CA ALA A 133 5.47 -0.35 18.64
C ALA A 133 5.59 -1.74 18.00
N LEU A 134 5.03 -1.92 16.79
CA LEU A 134 5.17 -3.16 16.02
C LEU A 134 6.65 -3.51 15.79
N THR A 135 7.45 -2.54 15.31
CA THR A 135 8.86 -2.77 14.99
C THR A 135 9.70 -3.08 16.22
N ILE A 136 9.43 -2.44 17.37
CA ILE A 136 10.09 -2.74 18.65
C ILE A 136 9.78 -4.18 19.09
N ILE A 137 8.51 -4.61 19.04
CA ILE A 137 8.13 -5.98 19.42
C ILE A 137 8.81 -7.00 18.49
N GLN A 138 8.80 -6.73 17.18
CA GLN A 138 9.49 -7.56 16.19
C GLN A 138 10.99 -7.67 16.46
N TYR A 139 11.62 -6.54 16.81
CA TYR A 139 13.03 -6.49 17.17
C TYR A 139 13.32 -7.31 18.42
N ILE A 140 12.58 -7.09 19.52
CA ILE A 140 12.73 -7.82 20.78
C ILE A 140 12.57 -9.33 20.56
N ASN A 141 11.55 -9.75 19.80
CA ASN A 141 11.35 -11.15 19.48
C ASN A 141 12.56 -11.75 18.75
N LYS A 142 13.11 -11.04 17.75
CA LYS A 142 14.19 -11.57 16.94
C LYS A 142 15.54 -11.55 17.65
N PHE A 143 15.86 -10.47 18.35
CA PHE A 143 17.19 -10.23 18.92
C PHE A 143 17.27 -10.52 20.42
N GLY A 144 16.20 -10.25 21.18
CA GLY A 144 16.15 -10.55 22.62
C GLY A 144 15.86 -12.01 22.92
N PHE A 145 14.88 -12.60 22.22
CA PHE A 145 14.39 -13.96 22.54
C PHE A 145 14.66 -15.03 21.45
N ASN A 146 15.27 -14.65 20.32
CA ASN A 146 15.48 -15.52 19.15
C ASN A 146 14.20 -16.26 18.67
N ARG A 147 13.04 -15.61 18.82
CA ARG A 147 11.72 -16.10 18.39
C ARG A 147 11.42 -15.66 16.95
N ASN A 148 10.35 -16.21 16.38
CA ASN A 148 9.83 -15.75 15.10
C ASN A 148 9.36 -14.29 15.21
N ILE A 149 9.79 -13.44 14.27
CA ILE A 149 9.47 -12.01 14.23
C ILE A 149 7.96 -11.72 14.23
N ASN A 150 7.17 -12.62 13.64
CA ASN A 150 5.72 -12.43 13.52
C ASN A 150 4.96 -12.76 14.82
N ASN A 151 5.62 -13.24 15.87
CA ASN A 151 4.95 -13.68 17.10
C ASN A 151 4.68 -12.50 18.04
N LEU A 152 3.73 -11.64 17.70
CA LEU A 152 3.47 -10.40 18.45
C LEU A 152 2.68 -10.60 19.76
N LYS A 153 1.82 -11.63 19.83
CA LYS A 153 0.97 -11.94 21.00
C LYS A 153 1.68 -12.87 22.01
N VAL A 154 2.98 -12.70 22.22
CA VAL A 154 3.75 -13.56 23.14
C VAL A 154 4.19 -12.73 24.33
N ASN A 155 4.04 -13.29 25.53
CA ASN A 155 4.51 -12.66 26.75
C ASN A 155 6.03 -12.41 26.67
N ILE A 156 6.40 -11.21 27.12
CA ILE A 156 7.80 -10.78 27.25
C ILE A 156 8.41 -11.35 28.54
N VAL A 157 7.59 -11.92 29.43
CA VAL A 157 7.95 -12.61 30.68
C VAL A 157 7.72 -14.11 30.53
#